data_AF-A0AAD8J6U4-F1
#
_entry.id   AF-A0AAD8J6U4-F1
#
_cell.length_a   1.000
_cell.length_b   1.000
_cell.length_c   1.000
_cell.angle_alpha   90.00
_cell.angle_beta   90.00
_cell.angle_gamma   90.00
#
_symmetry.space_group_name_H-M   'P 1'
#
loop_
_entity.id
_entity.type
_entity.pdbx_description
1 polymer ?
#
loop_
_entity_poly.entity_id
_entity_poly.type
_entity_poly.pdbx_seq_one_letter_code
_entity_poly.pdbx_strand_id
1 'polypeptide(L)'
;MAKHYSQNLLVVLLLVTAIAILNLPSISATTSNQEVDALVETLVRKGGFTIWAKLFANSKTRPVLPRKATLFVPTDAALSHLRYATDMDPYLIPYHITPEHHLLFSDLCHLKPLSLLPTLVPSKTILITSTLSANYMVDNSLVTHPNLYLSPHISVHGINRILDLHPQRSKMPPLLRVGDVLGAANTLAAA
;
A
#
# COMPACT_ATOMS: atom_id res chain seq x y z
N MET A 1 -41.91 35.13 -28.40
CA MET A 1 -41.79 33.73 -27.92
C MET A 1 -40.35 33.19 -27.82
N ALA A 2 -39.35 33.73 -28.54
CA ALA A 2 -37.98 33.19 -28.55
C ALA A 2 -37.18 33.33 -27.22
N LYS A 3 -37.47 34.35 -26.39
CA LYS A 3 -36.69 34.68 -25.18
C LYS A 3 -36.81 33.65 -24.05
N HIS A 4 -37.95 32.95 -23.96
CA HIS A 4 -38.16 31.90 -22.96
C HIS A 4 -37.40 30.62 -23.30
N TYR A 5 -37.21 30.33 -24.60
CA TYR A 5 -36.53 29.12 -25.05
C TYR A 5 -35.03 29.17 -24.77
N SER A 6 -34.40 30.35 -24.95
CA SER A 6 -32.97 30.54 -24.67
C SER A 6 -32.63 30.41 -23.18
N GLN A 7 -33.52 30.87 -22.29
CA GLN A 7 -33.29 30.82 -20.85
C GLN A 7 -33.40 29.39 -20.30
N ASN A 8 -34.39 28.63 -20.78
CA ASN A 8 -34.53 27.21 -20.41
C ASN A 8 -33.37 26.37 -20.95
N LEU A 9 -32.91 26.64 -22.18
CA LEU A 9 -31.75 25.95 -22.76
C LEU A 9 -30.47 26.18 -21.96
N LEU A 10 -30.26 27.41 -21.48
CA LEU A 10 -29.08 27.77 -20.68
C LEU A 10 -29.10 27.11 -19.30
N VAL A 11 -30.27 27.00 -18.66
CA VAL A 11 -30.44 26.28 -17.39
C VAL A 11 -30.18 24.77 -17.55
N VAL A 12 -30.68 24.16 -18.63
CA VAL A 12 -30.44 22.74 -18.91
C VAL A 12 -28.95 22.48 -19.16
N LEU A 13 -28.26 23.36 -19.90
CA LEU A 13 -26.83 23.22 -20.14
C LEU A 13 -26.02 23.30 -18.83
N LEU A 14 -26.38 24.21 -17.91
CA LEU A 14 -25.77 24.33 -16.59
C LEU A 14 -26.03 23.10 -15.70
N LEU A 15 -27.21 22.50 -15.78
CA LEU A 15 -27.52 21.28 -15.03
C LEU A 15 -26.75 20.08 -15.57
N VAL A 16 -26.63 19.94 -16.90
CA VAL A 16 -25.88 18.83 -17.53
C VAL A 16 -24.39 18.93 -17.21
N THR A 17 -23.80 20.13 -17.22
CA THR A 17 -22.39 20.31 -16.83
C THR A 17 -22.16 20.05 -15.34
N ALA A 18 -23.07 20.49 -14.46
CA ALA A 18 -22.98 20.19 -13.03
C ALA A 18 -23.04 18.68 -12.74
N ILE A 19 -23.92 17.95 -13.42
CA ILE A 19 -24.03 16.48 -13.30
C ILE A 19 -22.77 15.80 -13.87
N ALA A 20 -22.21 16.30 -14.96
CA ALA A 20 -20.95 15.77 -15.51
C ALA A 20 -19.78 15.98 -14.54
N ILE A 21 -19.71 17.12 -13.85
CA ILE A 21 -18.68 17.43 -12.83
C ILE A 21 -18.78 16.50 -11.61
N LEU A 22 -19.99 16.19 -11.17
CA LEU A 22 -20.23 15.26 -10.05
C LEU A 22 -19.90 13.80 -10.40
N ASN A 23 -19.96 13.43 -11.68
CA ASN A 23 -19.66 12.09 -12.17
C ASN A 23 -18.23 11.94 -12.73
N LEU A 24 -17.38 12.97 -12.60
CA LEU A 24 -15.97 12.80 -12.94
C LEU A 24 -15.35 11.76 -12.00
N PRO A 25 -14.66 10.73 -12.53
CA PRO A 25 -13.83 9.89 -11.67
C PRO A 25 -12.85 10.82 -10.95
N SER A 26 -12.85 10.75 -9.62
CA SER A 26 -11.96 11.55 -8.79
C SER A 26 -10.55 11.38 -9.33
N ILE A 27 -9.95 12.46 -9.85
CA ILE A 27 -8.53 12.51 -10.20
C ILE A 27 -7.79 11.91 -9.00
N SER A 28 -7.03 10.83 -9.22
CA SER A 28 -6.38 10.05 -8.17
C SER A 28 -5.62 10.96 -7.21
N ALA A 29 -6.27 11.35 -6.10
CA ALA A 29 -5.68 12.24 -5.13
C ALA A 29 -4.61 11.44 -4.38
N THR A 30 -3.36 11.91 -4.47
CA THR A 30 -2.28 11.42 -3.59
C THR A 30 -2.66 11.70 -2.15
N THR A 31 -2.23 10.84 -1.23
CA THR A 31 -2.47 11.07 0.20
C THR A 31 -1.88 12.42 0.63
N SER A 32 -2.56 13.15 1.53
CA SER A 32 -2.13 14.49 1.93
C SER A 32 -0.82 14.45 2.71
N ASN A 33 0.03 15.47 2.53
CA ASN A 33 1.29 15.61 3.28
C ASN A 33 1.07 15.59 4.81
N GLN A 34 -0.11 16.04 5.25
CA GLN A 34 -0.50 16.04 6.67
C GLN A 34 -0.53 14.63 7.27
N GLU A 35 -1.02 13.62 6.54
CA GLU A 35 -1.04 12.24 7.05
C GLU A 35 0.37 11.65 7.12
N VAL A 36 1.26 12.02 6.20
CA VAL A 36 2.68 11.62 6.25
C VAL A 36 3.39 12.29 7.44
N ASP A 37 3.10 13.56 7.72
CA ASP A 37 3.68 14.25 8.87
C ASP A 37 3.20 13.65 10.21
N ALA A 38 1.90 13.34 10.33
CA ALA A 38 1.35 12.64 11.50
C ALA A 38 1.91 11.21 11.66
N LEU A 39 2.18 10.52 10.55
CA LEU A 39 2.91 9.25 10.55
C LEU A 39 4.32 9.44 11.10
N VAL A 40 5.08 10.42 10.60
CA VAL A 40 6.44 10.72 11.08
C VAL A 40 6.44 10.99 12.58
N GLU A 41 5.54 11.83 13.08
CA GLU A 41 5.39 12.11 14.51
C GLU A 41 5.09 10.83 15.32
N THR A 42 4.23 9.96 14.78
CA THR A 42 3.89 8.68 15.41
C THR A 42 5.10 7.75 15.49
N LEU A 43 5.90 7.64 14.43
CA LEU A 43 7.13 6.83 14.43
C LEU A 43 8.16 7.36 15.44
N VAL A 44 8.34 8.69 15.52
CA VAL A 44 9.23 9.32 16.52
C VAL A 44 8.75 9.04 17.94
N ARG A 45 7.45 9.25 18.21
CA ARG A 45 6.86 9.09 19.54
C ARG A 45 6.85 7.64 20.02
N LYS A 46 6.62 6.68 19.12
CA LYS A 46 6.64 5.25 19.46
C LYS A 46 8.05 4.76 19.78
N GLY A 47 9.07 5.37 19.18
CA GLY A 47 10.46 4.93 19.31
C GLY A 47 10.74 3.63 18.56
N GLY A 48 12.02 3.37 18.27
CA GLY A 48 12.44 2.18 17.53
C GLY A 48 12.09 2.17 16.03
N PHE A 49 11.65 3.31 15.48
CA PHE A 49 11.39 3.55 14.05
C PHE A 49 11.95 4.90 13.57
N THR A 50 12.94 5.44 14.30
CA THR A 50 13.52 6.78 14.10
C THR A 50 14.20 6.92 12.74
N ILE A 51 14.81 5.85 12.23
CA ILE A 51 15.48 5.86 10.93
C ILE A 51 14.43 6.09 9.83
N TRP A 52 13.33 5.35 9.86
CA TRP A 52 12.23 5.52 8.91
C TRP A 52 11.52 6.87 9.06
N ALA A 53 11.35 7.36 10.28
CA ALA A 53 10.83 8.71 10.50
C ALA A 53 11.70 9.78 9.81
N LYS A 54 13.03 9.67 9.92
CA LYS A 54 13.97 10.58 9.24
C LYS A 54 13.90 10.46 7.71
N LEU A 55 13.78 9.23 7.18
CA LEU A 55 13.62 9.00 5.74
C LEU A 55 12.32 9.63 5.22
N PHE A 56 11.21 9.51 5.94
CA PHE A 56 9.93 10.08 5.53
C PHE A 56 9.88 11.61 5.70
N ALA A 57 10.62 12.16 6.67
CA ALA A 57 10.74 13.60 6.85
C ALA A 57 11.59 14.28 5.76
N ASN A 58 12.59 13.57 5.21
CA ASN A 58 13.50 14.10 4.20
C ASN A 58 12.81 14.23 2.82
N SER A 59 12.88 15.42 2.21
CA SER A 59 12.21 15.70 0.93
C SER A 59 12.63 14.82 -0.24
N LYS A 60 13.85 14.26 -0.23
CA LYS A 60 14.35 13.38 -1.30
C LYS A 60 13.86 11.94 -1.17
N THR A 61 13.55 11.50 0.05
CA THR A 61 13.16 10.11 0.35
C THR A 61 11.71 10.00 0.87
N ARG A 62 11.01 11.14 0.99
CA ARG A 62 9.61 11.18 1.37
C ARG A 62 8.78 10.34 0.38
N PRO A 63 7.98 9.36 0.87
CA PRO A 63 7.22 8.51 -0.01
C PRO A 63 6.10 9.32 -0.69
N VAL A 64 5.95 9.13 -2.00
CA VAL A 64 4.76 9.57 -2.74
C VAL A 64 3.74 8.46 -2.61
N LEU A 65 2.74 8.67 -1.76
CA LEU A 65 1.75 7.64 -1.45
C LEU A 65 0.55 7.70 -2.41
N PRO A 66 0.06 6.55 -2.88
CA PRO A 66 -1.21 6.45 -3.60
C PRO A 66 -2.39 6.82 -2.68
N ARG A 67 -3.61 6.79 -3.22
CA ARG A 67 -4.83 7.19 -2.48
C ARG A 67 -5.10 6.32 -1.25
N LYS A 68 -4.72 5.05 -1.30
CA LYS A 68 -4.71 4.14 -0.15
C LYS A 68 -3.40 3.37 -0.14
N ALA A 69 -2.78 3.23 1.01
CA ALA A 69 -1.50 2.54 1.14
C ALA A 69 -1.39 1.77 2.45
N THR A 70 -0.73 0.62 2.39
CA THR A 70 -0.28 -0.15 3.55
C THR A 70 1.24 -0.14 3.55
N LEU A 71 1.85 0.32 4.64
CA LEU A 71 3.30 0.39 4.78
C LEU A 71 3.77 -0.66 5.79
N PHE A 72 4.83 -1.38 5.44
CA PHE A 72 5.54 -2.27 6.35
C PHE A 72 6.85 -1.60 6.75
N VAL A 73 6.98 -1.12 7.98
CA VAL A 73 8.10 -0.28 8.43
C VAL A 73 9.04 -1.08 9.32
N PRO A 74 10.26 -1.41 8.88
CA PRO A 74 11.29 -2.03 9.70
C PRO A 74 11.62 -1.24 10.96
N THR A 75 11.78 -1.94 12.08
CA THR A 75 12.38 -1.36 13.30
C THR A 75 13.80 -0.86 13.05
N ASP A 76 14.27 0.09 13.85
CA ASP A 76 15.64 0.61 13.82
C ASP A 76 16.67 -0.53 14.01
N ALA A 77 16.34 -1.53 14.84
CA ALA A 77 17.18 -2.71 15.04
C ALA A 77 17.37 -3.53 13.74
N ALA A 78 16.36 -3.60 12.87
CA ALA A 78 16.45 -4.28 11.58
C ALA A 78 17.44 -3.59 10.62
N LEU A 79 17.69 -2.30 10.82
CA LEU A 79 18.55 -1.47 9.98
C LEU A 79 19.98 -1.37 10.54
N SER A 80 20.25 -1.95 11.72
CA SER A 80 21.57 -1.90 12.38
C SER A 80 22.71 -2.47 11.53
N HIS A 81 22.40 -3.35 10.58
CA HIS A 81 23.36 -3.95 9.64
C HIS A 81 23.55 -3.16 8.35
N LEU A 82 22.68 -2.18 8.04
CA LEU A 82 22.87 -1.32 6.87
C LEU A 82 23.99 -0.32 7.14
N ARG A 83 25.11 -0.48 6.42
CA ARG A 83 26.26 0.43 6.46
C ARG A 83 25.87 1.71 5.70
N TYR A 84 25.80 2.83 6.42
CA TYR A 84 25.66 4.22 5.95
C TYR A 84 24.53 4.53 4.94
N ALA A 85 23.62 5.43 5.36
CA ALA A 85 22.46 5.91 4.61
C ALA A 85 22.75 6.67 3.30
N THR A 86 24.01 6.79 2.89
CA THR A 86 24.43 7.61 1.74
C THR A 86 24.19 6.93 0.38
N ASP A 87 23.89 5.63 0.35
CA ASP A 87 23.63 4.89 -0.89
C ASP A 87 22.47 3.88 -0.71
N MET A 88 21.38 4.34 -0.10
CA MET A 88 20.17 3.52 0.01
C MET A 88 19.55 3.33 -1.37
N ASP A 89 19.33 2.07 -1.74
CA ASP A 89 18.62 1.69 -2.96
C ASP A 89 17.33 2.53 -3.10
N PRO A 90 17.13 3.25 -4.21
CA PRO A 90 15.94 4.08 -4.41
C PRO A 90 14.64 3.28 -4.35
N TYR A 91 14.70 1.96 -4.53
CA TYR A 91 13.56 1.06 -4.44
C TYR A 91 13.28 0.55 -3.02
N LEU A 92 14.13 0.87 -2.03
CA LEU A 92 13.99 0.43 -0.65
C LEU A 92 12.61 0.83 -0.08
N ILE A 93 12.29 2.11 -0.11
CA ILE A 93 11.02 2.63 0.42
C ILE A 93 9.83 2.10 -0.38
N PRO A 94 9.75 2.23 -1.72
CA PRO A 94 8.58 1.79 -2.47
C PRO A 94 8.33 0.27 -2.37
N TYR A 95 9.37 -0.55 -2.12
CA TYR A 95 9.15 -1.99 -1.92
C TYR A 95 8.40 -2.31 -0.62
N HIS A 96 8.48 -1.44 0.39
CA HIS A 96 7.79 -1.59 1.67
C HIS A 96 6.36 -1.04 1.67
N ILE A 97 5.83 -0.65 0.50
CA ILE A 97 4.53 0.01 0.36
C ILE A 97 3.65 -0.80 -0.58
N THR A 98 2.49 -1.23 -0.10
CA THR A 98 1.44 -1.84 -0.91
C THR A 98 0.44 -0.77 -1.35
N PRO A 99 0.33 -0.48 -2.67
CA PRO A 99 -0.58 0.55 -3.19
C PRO A 99 -2.03 0.08 -3.22
N GLU A 100 -2.96 1.04 -3.31
CA GLU A 100 -4.42 0.88 -3.47
C GLU A 100 -5.14 0.08 -2.38
N HIS A 101 -4.42 -0.31 -1.33
CA HIS A 101 -4.95 -1.09 -0.22
C HIS A 101 -4.61 -0.41 1.11
N HIS A 102 -5.64 -0.17 1.92
CA HIS A 102 -5.51 0.20 3.33
C HIS A 102 -5.89 -1.04 4.14
N LEU A 103 -4.90 -1.85 4.51
CA LEU A 103 -5.09 -3.12 5.20
C LEU A 103 -4.86 -2.90 6.69
N LEU A 104 -5.89 -3.15 7.50
CA LEU A 104 -5.73 -3.32 8.93
C LEU A 104 -5.04 -4.66 9.22
N PHE A 105 -4.52 -4.84 10.42
CA PHE A 105 -3.94 -6.12 10.81
C PHE A 105 -4.97 -7.25 10.80
N SER A 106 -6.24 -6.94 11.09
CA SER A 106 -7.34 -7.88 10.93
C SER A 106 -7.50 -8.32 9.48
N ASP A 107 -7.38 -7.41 8.52
CA ASP A 107 -7.50 -7.72 7.09
C ASP A 107 -6.35 -8.61 6.63
N LEU A 108 -5.14 -8.31 7.09
CA LEU A 108 -3.95 -9.15 6.86
C LEU A 108 -4.15 -10.57 7.40
N CYS A 109 -4.69 -10.73 8.61
CA CYS A 109 -4.95 -12.05 9.20
C CYS A 109 -5.97 -12.89 8.41
N HIS A 110 -6.82 -12.28 7.59
CA HIS A 110 -7.77 -12.99 6.73
C HIS A 110 -7.15 -13.44 5.39
N LEU A 111 -5.94 -12.99 5.05
CA LEU A 111 -5.23 -13.46 3.87
C LEU A 111 -4.82 -14.92 4.04
N LYS A 112 -4.62 -15.62 2.93
CA LYS A 112 -4.10 -16.99 2.93
C LYS A 112 -2.57 -16.98 2.92
N PRO A 113 -1.91 -17.98 3.52
CA PRO A 113 -0.48 -18.20 3.28
C PRO A 113 -0.18 -18.24 1.78
N LEU A 114 0.99 -17.74 1.39
CA LEU A 114 1.45 -17.59 0.00
C LEU A 114 0.70 -16.54 -0.84
N SER A 115 -0.21 -15.77 -0.26
CA SER A 115 -0.78 -14.60 -0.93
C SER A 115 0.32 -13.59 -1.27
N LEU A 116 0.17 -12.90 -2.39
CA LEU A 116 1.08 -11.85 -2.84
C LEU A 116 0.41 -10.49 -2.73
N LEU A 117 1.03 -9.57 -2.00
CA LEU A 117 0.67 -8.16 -2.00
C LEU A 117 1.49 -7.42 -3.06
N PRO A 118 0.89 -6.53 -3.85
CA PRO A 118 1.67 -5.68 -4.76
C PRO A 118 2.56 -4.71 -3.98
N THR A 119 3.59 -4.17 -4.64
CA THR A 119 4.38 -3.05 -4.11
C THR A 119 4.39 -1.87 -5.08
N LEU A 120 4.92 -0.73 -4.66
CA LEU A 120 5.19 0.40 -5.55
C LEU A 120 6.38 0.15 -6.50
N VAL A 121 7.12 -0.95 -6.33
CA VAL A 121 8.16 -1.36 -7.28
C VAL A 121 7.51 -2.28 -8.34
N PRO A 122 7.54 -1.91 -9.64
CA PRO A 122 6.88 -2.68 -10.68
C PRO A 122 7.31 -4.14 -10.71
N SER A 123 6.34 -5.05 -10.88
CA SER A 123 6.55 -6.51 -10.93
C SER A 123 7.15 -7.15 -9.67
N LYS A 124 7.23 -6.41 -8.57
CA LYS A 124 7.66 -6.92 -7.27
C LYS A 124 6.45 -7.05 -6.34
N THR A 125 6.48 -8.05 -5.48
CA THR A 125 5.39 -8.38 -4.57
C THR A 125 5.95 -8.73 -3.19
N ILE A 126 5.14 -8.60 -2.16
CA ILE A 126 5.42 -9.07 -0.80
C ILE A 126 4.66 -10.37 -0.57
N LEU A 127 5.33 -11.42 -0.11
CA LEU A 127 4.71 -12.70 0.18
C LEU A 127 4.16 -12.73 1.60
N ILE A 128 2.95 -13.23 1.79
CA ILE A 128 2.45 -13.62 3.12
C ILE A 128 3.03 -14.99 3.48
N THR A 129 4.06 -15.01 4.32
CA THR A 129 4.74 -16.25 4.75
C THR A 129 3.94 -16.99 5.82
N SER A 130 3.35 -16.28 6.78
CA SER A 130 2.61 -16.86 7.90
C SER A 130 1.41 -15.99 8.25
N THR A 131 0.27 -16.62 8.47
CA THR A 131 -1.01 -15.95 8.82
C THR A 131 -1.41 -16.17 10.28
N LEU A 132 -0.58 -16.84 11.08
CA LEU A 132 -0.83 -17.01 12.51
C LEU A 132 -0.76 -15.65 13.21
N SER A 133 -1.82 -15.20 13.89
CA SER A 133 -1.85 -13.86 14.47
C SER A 133 -0.71 -13.59 15.46
N ALA A 134 -0.26 -14.61 16.21
CA ALA A 134 0.88 -14.50 17.13
C ALA A 134 2.25 -14.46 16.43
N ASN A 135 2.33 -14.85 15.16
CA ASN A 135 3.56 -14.95 14.37
C ASN A 135 3.27 -14.64 12.89
N TYR A 136 2.62 -13.50 12.63
CA TYR A 136 2.23 -13.10 11.28
C TYR A 136 3.46 -12.58 10.54
N MET A 137 3.73 -13.09 9.35
CA MET A 137 4.99 -12.81 8.64
C MET A 137 4.76 -12.41 7.19
N VAL A 138 5.50 -11.40 6.75
CA VAL A 138 5.56 -10.89 5.37
C VAL A 138 6.99 -10.96 4.86
N ASP A 139 7.24 -11.65 3.73
CA ASP A 139 8.57 -12.02 3.23
C ASP A 139 9.54 -12.47 4.36
N ASN A 140 9.07 -13.36 5.23
CA ASN A 140 9.81 -13.87 6.39
C ASN A 140 10.18 -12.81 7.46
N SER A 141 9.60 -11.61 7.38
CA SER A 141 9.67 -10.56 8.38
C SER A 141 8.45 -10.62 9.30
N LEU A 142 8.68 -10.72 10.61
CA LEU A 142 7.61 -10.75 11.61
C LEU A 142 6.99 -9.35 11.74
N VAL A 143 5.67 -9.28 11.67
CA VAL A 143 4.91 -8.09 12.07
C VAL A 143 4.96 -7.97 13.59
N THR A 144 5.73 -7.00 14.08
CA THR A 144 5.95 -6.77 15.52
C THR A 144 5.01 -5.72 16.10
N HIS A 145 4.59 -4.76 15.28
CA HIS A 145 3.72 -3.67 15.69
C HIS A 145 2.54 -3.58 14.72
N PRO A 146 1.50 -4.39 14.91
CA PRO A 146 0.29 -4.28 14.09
C PRO A 146 -0.37 -2.92 14.32
N ASN A 147 -0.87 -2.29 13.25
CA ASN A 147 -1.57 -1.00 13.31
C ASN A 147 -0.76 0.09 14.03
N LEU A 148 0.55 0.17 13.74
CA LEU A 148 1.49 1.13 14.32
C LEU A 148 1.02 2.59 14.12
N TYR A 149 0.44 2.86 12.95
CA TYR A 149 -0.25 4.10 12.61
C TYR A 149 -1.43 3.76 11.69
N LEU A 150 -2.55 4.47 11.86
CA LEU A 150 -3.75 4.35 11.05
C LEU A 150 -4.30 5.75 10.76
N SER A 151 -4.62 6.01 9.50
CA SER A 151 -5.43 7.13 9.02
C SER A 151 -6.52 6.59 8.09
N PRO A 152 -7.41 7.43 7.54
CA PRO A 152 -8.38 6.96 6.54
C PRO A 152 -7.75 6.38 5.25
N HIS A 153 -6.49 6.71 4.95
CA HIS A 153 -5.81 6.34 3.71
C HIS A 153 -4.55 5.51 3.92
N ILE A 154 -3.90 5.62 5.08
CA ILE A 154 -2.62 4.96 5.37
C ILE A 154 -2.78 4.00 6.55
N SER A 155 -2.41 2.74 6.36
CA SER A 155 -2.14 1.82 7.45
C SER A 155 -0.64 1.51 7.52
N VAL A 156 -0.10 1.39 8.72
CA VAL A 156 1.32 1.09 8.94
C VAL A 156 1.46 -0.06 9.93
N HIS A 157 2.31 -1.02 9.58
CA HIS A 157 2.68 -2.16 10.41
C HIS A 157 4.19 -2.15 10.62
N GLY A 158 4.65 -2.21 11.88
CA GLY A 158 6.06 -2.37 12.18
C GLY A 158 6.52 -3.81 11.96
N ILE A 159 7.69 -4.00 11.35
CA ILE A 159 8.26 -5.31 11.04
C ILE A 159 9.70 -5.46 11.58
N ASN A 160 10.18 -6.67 11.84
CA ASN A 160 11.50 -6.89 12.46
C ASN A 160 12.67 -7.08 11.49
N ARG A 161 12.41 -7.18 10.19
CA ARG A 161 13.44 -7.29 9.14
C ARG A 161 13.08 -6.36 7.98
N ILE A 162 14.10 -5.88 7.29
CA ILE A 162 13.94 -5.21 6.00
C ILE A 162 13.44 -6.24 4.98
N LEU A 163 12.46 -5.86 4.17
CA LEU A 163 11.97 -6.71 3.07
C LEU A 163 13.01 -6.74 1.95
N ASP A 164 13.36 -7.96 1.52
CA ASP A 164 14.37 -8.19 0.48
C ASP A 164 13.76 -7.95 -0.90
N LEU A 165 14.32 -7.00 -1.67
CA LEU A 165 13.87 -6.67 -3.03
C LEU A 165 14.08 -7.81 -4.04
N HIS A 166 14.98 -8.75 -3.74
CA HIS A 166 15.31 -9.89 -4.59
C HIS A 166 15.10 -11.20 -3.83
N PRO A 167 13.87 -11.47 -3.35
CA PRO A 167 13.63 -12.65 -2.54
C PRO A 167 13.90 -13.89 -3.39
N GLN A 168 14.73 -14.81 -2.90
CA GLN A 168 15.00 -16.07 -3.57
C GLN A 168 13.77 -17.00 -3.46
N ARG A 169 12.82 -16.83 -4.37
CA ARG A 169 11.56 -17.59 -4.45
C ARG A 169 11.67 -18.90 -5.21
N SER A 170 12.85 -19.24 -5.74
CA SER A 170 13.10 -20.43 -6.55
C SER A 170 12.86 -21.76 -5.82
N LYS A 171 12.77 -21.75 -4.49
CA LYS A 171 12.44 -22.93 -3.67
C LYS A 171 10.95 -23.02 -3.30
N MET A 172 10.12 -22.06 -3.69
CA MET A 172 8.70 -22.05 -3.37
C MET A 172 7.87 -22.75 -4.46
N PRO A 173 6.83 -23.50 -4.07
CA PRO A 173 5.91 -24.09 -5.04
C PRO A 173 5.24 -22.99 -5.90
N PRO A 174 4.81 -23.31 -7.14
CA PRO A 174 4.25 -22.33 -8.06
C PRO A 174 3.10 -21.55 -7.41
N LEU A 175 3.18 -20.22 -7.43
CA LEU A 175 2.16 -19.35 -6.84
C LEU A 175 0.92 -19.41 -7.73
N LEU A 176 -0.20 -19.84 -7.16
CA LEU A 176 -1.51 -19.69 -7.78
C LEU A 176 -1.76 -18.19 -7.96
N ARG A 177 -1.60 -17.69 -9.19
CA ARG A 177 -1.98 -16.31 -9.49
C ARG A 177 -3.48 -16.21 -9.25
N VAL A 178 -3.90 -15.14 -8.60
CA VAL A 178 -5.31 -14.85 -8.26
C VAL A 178 -6.23 -14.79 -9.49
N GLY A 179 -5.70 -14.89 -10.72
CA GLY A 179 -6.46 -14.99 -11.97
C GLY A 179 -6.69 -16.41 -12.52
N ASP A 180 -5.96 -17.44 -12.06
CA ASP A 180 -5.97 -18.76 -12.72
C ASP A 180 -7.11 -19.68 -12.24
N VAL A 181 -7.78 -19.33 -11.14
CA VAL A 181 -8.85 -20.15 -10.53
C VAL A 181 -10.19 -20.02 -11.26
N LEU A 182 -10.40 -18.96 -12.07
CA LEU A 182 -11.64 -18.83 -12.85
C LEU A 182 -11.61 -19.58 -14.20
N GLY A 183 -10.44 -20.00 -14.69
CA GLY A 183 -10.32 -20.72 -15.96
C GLY A 183 -10.44 -22.25 -15.84
N ALA A 184 -10.04 -22.81 -14.70
CA ALA A 184 -9.98 -24.27 -14.51
C ALA A 184 -11.33 -24.91 -14.13
N ALA A 185 -12.30 -24.11 -13.65
CA ALA A 185 -13.60 -24.64 -13.23
C ALA A 185 -14.57 -24.93 -14.40
N ASN A 186 -14.30 -24.42 -15.61
CA ASN A 186 -15.21 -24.58 -16.77
C ASN A 186 -14.84 -25.70 -17.75
N THR A 187 -13.81 -26.51 -17.47
CA THR A 187 -13.38 -27.62 -18.36
C THR A 187 -13.64 -29.01 -17.80
N LEU A 188 -14.28 -29.15 -16.64
CA LEU A 188 -14.65 -30.43 -16.02
C LEU A 188 -16.15 -30.76 -16.06
N ALA A 189 -16.94 -30.01 -16.84
CA ALA A 189 -18.38 -30.24 -17.03
C ALA A 189 -18.76 -30.67 -18.47
N ALA A 190 -17.80 -31.06 -19.30
CA ALA A 190 -18.05 -31.45 -20.71
C ALA A 190 -17.25 -32.69 -21.16
N ALA A 191 -17.16 -33.70 -20.30
CA ALA A 191 -16.71 -35.04 -20.67
C ALA A 191 -17.64 -36.09 -20.07
#